data_AF-A0A6A5ACD8-F1
#
_entry.id   AF-A0A6A5ACD8-F1
#
_cell.length_a   1.000
_cell.length_b   1.000
_cell.length_c   1.000
_cell.angle_alpha   90.00
_cell.angle_beta   90.00
_cell.angle_gamma   90.00
#
_symmetry.space_group_name_H-M   'P 1'
#
loop_
_entity.id
_entity.type
_entity.pdbx_description
1 polymer ?
#
loop_
_entity_poly.entity_id
_entity_poly.type
_entity_poly.pdbx_seq_one_letter_code
_entity_poly.pdbx_strand_id
1 'polypeptide(L)'
;MRVFVSNLSSALGAEIAKQIKDCEVVGAIEHLKQTQSTKKRLLENRSPELVETASSAEDPNDAFVENPVVVYSDKHNVGLLLKRCDVAIYSILDDPDGVVEALKTFDDGNSGDKLFIAISSVLTWAKTPVPAPRPEDWNGHREDTFKTRKPARKYAE
;
A
#
# COMPACT_ATOMS: atom_id res chain seq x y z
N MET A 1 -16.72 0.08 -1.22
CA MET A 1 -15.34 0.37 -1.68
C MET A 1 -14.37 -0.52 -0.93
N ARG A 2 -13.56 -1.29 -1.65
CA ARG A 2 -12.56 -2.22 -1.10
C ARG A 2 -11.15 -1.72 -1.38
N VAL A 3 -10.33 -1.68 -0.33
CA VAL A 3 -8.96 -1.17 -0.37
C VAL A 3 -7.98 -2.32 -0.07
N PHE A 4 -7.12 -2.62 -1.03
CA PHE A 4 -6.03 -3.57 -0.86
C PHE A 4 -4.78 -2.88 -0.31
N VAL A 5 -4.14 -3.47 0.71
CA VAL A 5 -2.84 -3.05 1.25
C VAL A 5 -1.81 -4.17 1.07
N SER A 6 -0.70 -3.87 0.38
CA SER A 6 0.28 -4.87 -0.05
C SER A 6 1.02 -5.59 1.07
N ASN A 7 1.25 -4.93 2.20
CA ASN A 7 1.93 -5.52 3.35
C ASN A 7 1.35 -5.04 4.67
N LEU A 8 0.34 -5.75 5.18
CA LEU A 8 -0.29 -5.52 6.48
C LEU A 8 0.61 -5.92 7.66
N SER A 9 1.68 -6.67 7.42
CA SER A 9 2.67 -7.02 8.46
C SER A 9 3.61 -5.86 8.76
N SER A 10 3.81 -4.95 7.81
CA SER A 10 4.63 -3.75 8.00
C SER A 10 3.96 -2.72 8.93
N ALA A 11 4.78 -1.91 9.62
CA ALA A 11 4.28 -0.82 10.44
C ALA A 11 3.48 0.22 9.63
N LEU A 12 3.94 0.51 8.40
CA LEU A 12 3.26 1.44 7.50
C LEU A 12 1.90 0.89 7.06
N GLY A 13 1.85 -0.35 6.57
CA GLY A 13 0.59 -0.97 6.14
C GLY A 13 -0.40 -1.16 7.28
N ALA A 14 0.08 -1.47 8.48
CA ALA A 14 -0.74 -1.50 9.69
C ALA A 14 -1.38 -0.14 10.02
N GLU A 15 -0.62 0.95 9.92
CA GLU A 15 -1.13 2.29 10.19
C GLU A 15 -2.08 2.77 9.09
N ILE A 16 -1.77 2.53 7.81
CA ILE A 16 -2.69 2.82 6.69
C ILE A 16 -4.04 2.12 6.90
N ALA A 17 -4.02 0.82 7.21
CA ALA A 17 -5.23 0.04 7.45
C ALA A 17 -6.04 0.54 8.67
N LYS A 18 -5.38 1.18 9.64
CA LYS A 18 -6.03 1.76 10.82
C LYS A 18 -6.72 3.09 10.52
N GLN A 19 -6.20 3.88 9.58
CA GLN A 19 -6.79 5.15 9.18
C GLN A 19 -8.00 4.98 8.26
N ILE A 20 -8.13 3.82 7.59
CA ILE A 20 -9.25 3.49 6.71
C ILE A 20 -10.36 2.82 7.52
N LYS A 21 -11.29 3.62 8.05
CA LYS A 21 -12.38 3.12 8.92
C LYS A 21 -13.66 2.79 8.17
N ASP A 22 -13.93 3.55 7.11
CA ASP A 22 -15.20 3.52 6.37
C ASP A 22 -15.12 2.71 5.06
N CYS A 23 -14.13 1.82 4.94
CA CYS A 23 -13.96 0.97 3.77
C CYS A 23 -13.58 -0.45 4.18
N GLU A 24 -13.84 -1.41 3.30
CA GLU A 24 -13.36 -2.77 3.49
C GLU A 24 -11.87 -2.84 3.18
N VAL A 25 -11.04 -2.99 4.21
CA VAL A 25 -9.60 -3.23 4.03
C VAL A 25 -9.33 -4.72 3.89
N VAL A 26 -8.62 -5.09 2.83
CA VAL A 26 -8.04 -6.42 2.59
C VAL A 26 -6.55 -6.28 2.31
N GLY A 27 -5.78 -7.37 2.35
CA GLY A 27 -4.36 -7.26 2.03
C GLY A 27 -3.56 -8.53 2.25
N ALA A 28 -2.26 -8.39 2.08
CA ALA A 28 -1.32 -9.48 2.27
C ALA A 28 -0.48 -9.34 3.55
N ILE A 29 -0.03 -10.46 4.08
CA ILE A 29 0.87 -10.58 5.24
C ILE A 29 2.09 -11.42 4.88
N GLU A 30 3.19 -11.19 5.58
CA GLU A 30 4.45 -11.91 5.37
C GLU A 30 4.36 -13.38 5.84
N HIS A 31 3.65 -13.64 6.95
CA HIS A 31 3.62 -14.97 7.57
C HIS A 31 2.22 -15.41 7.96
N LEU A 32 1.85 -16.64 7.64
CA LEU A 32 0.54 -17.24 7.98
C LEU A 32 0.19 -17.14 9.48
N LYS A 33 1.19 -17.15 10.37
CA LYS A 33 0.99 -16.98 11.82
C LYS A 33 0.35 -15.64 12.18
N GLN A 34 0.45 -14.63 11.32
CA GLN A 34 -0.10 -13.29 11.52
C GLN A 34 -1.56 -13.15 11.01
N THR A 35 -2.13 -14.18 10.37
CA THR A 35 -3.47 -14.09 9.75
C THR A 35 -4.53 -13.73 10.78
N GLN A 36 -4.61 -14.46 11.89
CA GLN A 36 -5.69 -14.28 12.87
C GLN A 36 -5.59 -12.92 13.59
N SER A 37 -4.39 -12.51 14.00
CA SER A 37 -4.18 -11.22 14.66
C SER A 37 -4.44 -10.06 13.70
N THR A 38 -4.06 -10.18 12.43
CA THR A 38 -4.33 -9.16 11.41
C THR A 38 -5.81 -9.06 11.10
N LYS A 39 -6.51 -10.18 10.91
CA LYS A 39 -7.97 -10.20 10.71
C LYS A 39 -8.69 -9.52 11.88
N LYS A 40 -8.33 -9.85 13.13
CA LYS A 40 -8.89 -9.20 14.33
C LYS A 40 -8.66 -7.69 14.33
N ARG A 41 -7.43 -7.24 14.07
CA ARG A 41 -7.09 -5.81 14.01
C ARG A 41 -7.89 -5.06 12.94
N LEU A 42 -8.07 -5.66 11.76
CA LEU A 42 -8.86 -5.05 10.69
C LEU A 42 -10.33 -4.89 11.07
N LEU A 43 -10.91 -5.83 11.82
CA LEU A 43 -12.27 -5.72 12.31
C LEU A 43 -12.40 -4.63 13.39
N GLU A 44 -11.43 -4.55 14.30
CA GLU A 44 -11.40 -3.54 15.37
C GLU A 44 -11.25 -2.10 14.84
N ASN A 45 -10.61 -1.93 13.67
CA ASN A 45 -10.39 -0.61 13.07
C ASN A 45 -11.62 -0.05 12.34
N ARG A 46 -12.65 -0.86 12.06
CA ARG A 46 -13.82 -0.45 11.27
C ARG A 46 -14.79 0.41 12.05
N SER A 47 -15.50 1.28 11.34
CA SER A 47 -16.65 1.96 11.91
C SER A 47 -17.80 0.95 12.17
N PRO A 48 -18.59 1.14 13.25
CA PRO A 48 -19.68 0.22 13.61
C PRO A 48 -20.73 0.04 12.50
N GLU A 49 -21.01 1.09 11.73
CA GLU A 49 -22.02 1.09 10.65
C GLU A 49 -21.68 0.09 9.53
N LEU A 50 -20.40 -0.11 9.21
CA LEU A 50 -19.97 -1.10 8.23
C LEU A 50 -20.11 -2.54 8.70
N VAL A 51 -20.02 -2.78 10.01
CA VAL A 51 -20.17 -4.12 10.58
C VAL A 51 -21.62 -4.60 10.46
N GLU A 52 -22.58 -3.68 10.60
CA GLU A 52 -24.02 -3.94 10.44
C GLU A 52 -24.41 -4.12 8.96
N THR A 53 -23.76 -3.37 8.07
CA THR A 53 -24.01 -3.48 6.62
C THR A 53 -23.44 -4.79 6.06
N ALA A 54 -22.26 -5.23 6.53
CA ALA A 54 -21.63 -6.47 6.11
C ALA A 54 -22.40 -7.74 6.52
N SER A 55 -23.23 -7.65 7.56
CA SER A 55 -24.13 -8.75 7.99
C SER A 55 -25.45 -8.78 7.22
N SER A 56 -25.71 -7.77 6.38
CA SER A 56 -26.95 -7.56 5.63
C SER A 56 -26.77 -7.67 4.11
N ALA A 57 -25.58 -7.99 3.61
CA ALA A 57 -25.29 -8.04 2.19
C ALA A 57 -26.00 -9.23 1.49
N GLU A 58 -26.99 -8.92 0.64
CA GLU A 58 -27.75 -9.90 -0.16
C GLU A 58 -27.05 -10.29 -1.47
N ASP A 59 -25.99 -9.57 -1.89
CA ASP A 59 -25.24 -9.89 -3.11
C ASP A 59 -24.13 -10.92 -2.81
N PRO A 60 -24.18 -12.14 -3.37
CA PRO A 60 -23.15 -13.15 -3.16
C PRO A 60 -21.76 -12.77 -3.72
N ASN A 61 -21.64 -11.72 -4.55
CA ASN A 61 -20.36 -11.12 -4.95
C ASN A 61 -19.88 -9.98 -4.02
N ASP A 62 -20.79 -9.40 -3.24
CA ASP A 62 -20.51 -8.39 -2.20
C ASP A 62 -20.34 -9.03 -0.81
N ALA A 63 -20.63 -10.34 -0.70
CA ALA A 63 -20.30 -11.14 0.45
C ALA A 63 -18.80 -11.02 0.73
N PHE A 64 -18.51 -10.53 1.94
CA PHE A 64 -17.19 -10.38 2.54
C PHE A 64 -16.21 -11.44 2.03
N VAL A 65 -15.00 -11.03 1.61
CA VAL A 65 -14.00 -12.04 1.22
C VAL A 65 -13.75 -12.92 2.43
N GLU A 66 -14.05 -14.21 2.34
CA GLU A 66 -13.89 -15.19 3.42
C GLU A 66 -12.47 -15.12 4.04
N ASN A 67 -11.50 -14.74 3.20
CA ASN A 67 -10.13 -14.43 3.57
C ASN A 67 -9.72 -13.01 3.16
N PRO A 68 -9.99 -11.98 4.00
CA PRO A 68 -9.55 -10.60 3.71
C PRO A 68 -8.04 -10.43 3.88
N VAL A 69 -7.37 -11.46 4.38
CA VAL A 69 -5.93 -11.48 4.61
C VAL A 69 -5.36 -12.76 4.00
N VAL A 70 -4.37 -12.60 3.13
CA VAL A 70 -3.68 -13.70 2.43
C VAL A 70 -2.17 -13.61 2.65
N VAL A 71 -1.45 -14.71 2.50
CA VAL A 71 0.02 -14.68 2.62
C VAL A 71 0.63 -14.11 1.34
N TYR A 72 1.61 -13.22 1.45
CA TYR A 72 2.24 -12.55 0.31
C TYR A 72 2.84 -13.50 -0.73
N SER A 73 3.36 -14.65 -0.26
CA SER A 73 3.90 -15.70 -1.13
C SER A 73 2.83 -16.40 -1.98
N ASP A 74 1.56 -16.30 -1.59
CA ASP A 74 0.43 -16.86 -2.33
C ASP A 74 -0.04 -15.88 -3.41
N LYS A 75 0.73 -15.83 -4.50
CA LYS A 75 0.48 -14.91 -5.62
C LYS A 75 -0.91 -15.09 -6.23
N HIS A 76 -1.47 -16.30 -6.20
CA HIS A 76 -2.82 -16.56 -6.71
C HIS A 76 -3.87 -15.82 -5.88
N ASN A 77 -3.87 -16.01 -4.56
CA ASN A 77 -4.85 -15.37 -3.69
C ASN A 77 -4.63 -13.85 -3.57
N VAL A 78 -3.37 -13.38 -3.63
CA VAL A 78 -3.07 -11.95 -3.77
C VAL A 78 -3.70 -11.37 -5.03
N GLY A 79 -3.52 -12.04 -6.17
CA GLY A 79 -4.10 -11.60 -7.45
C GLY A 79 -5.63 -11.59 -7.44
N LEU A 80 -6.27 -12.58 -6.81
CA LEU A 80 -7.72 -12.60 -6.63
C LEU A 80 -8.22 -11.43 -5.79
N LEU A 81 -7.53 -11.09 -4.70
CA LEU A 81 -7.88 -9.90 -3.90
C LEU A 81 -7.73 -8.62 -4.73
N LEU A 82 -6.60 -8.43 -5.40
CA LEU A 82 -6.34 -7.24 -6.22
C LEU A 82 -7.42 -7.00 -7.27
N LYS A 83 -7.82 -8.04 -7.99
CA LYS A 83 -8.82 -7.93 -9.05
C LYS A 83 -10.20 -7.52 -8.55
N ARG A 84 -10.47 -7.69 -7.25
CA ARG A 84 -11.75 -7.39 -6.60
C ARG A 84 -11.73 -6.11 -5.77
N CYS A 85 -10.67 -5.31 -5.86
CA CYS A 85 -10.53 -4.05 -5.13
C CYS A 85 -10.71 -2.84 -6.05
N ASP A 86 -11.18 -1.74 -5.47
CA ASP A 86 -11.32 -0.44 -6.15
C ASP A 86 -10.05 0.40 -5.97
N VAL A 87 -9.36 0.21 -4.83
CA VAL A 87 -8.10 0.88 -4.51
C VAL A 87 -7.04 -0.15 -4.14
N ALA A 88 -5.83 0.01 -4.67
CA ALA A 88 -4.68 -0.79 -4.27
C ALA A 88 -3.53 0.11 -3.80
N ILE A 89 -2.99 -0.17 -2.61
CA ILE A 89 -1.89 0.57 -1.99
C ILE A 89 -0.67 -0.35 -1.90
N TYR A 90 0.41 0.04 -2.58
CA TYR A 90 1.65 -0.71 -2.67
C TYR A 90 2.85 0.13 -2.23
N SER A 91 3.68 -0.42 -1.35
CA SER A 91 5.00 0.13 -1.07
C SER A 91 6.01 -0.40 -2.10
N ILE A 92 6.56 0.48 -2.94
CA ILE A 92 7.64 0.13 -3.88
C ILE A 92 8.91 -0.29 -3.10
N LEU A 93 9.04 0.16 -1.86
CA LEU A 93 10.18 -0.17 -1.00
C LEU A 93 10.16 -1.63 -0.53
N ASP A 94 8.98 -2.25 -0.49
CA ASP A 94 8.81 -3.61 0.03
C ASP A 94 9.04 -4.65 -1.08
N ASP A 95 8.56 -4.37 -2.29
CA ASP A 95 8.75 -5.24 -3.47
C ASP A 95 8.78 -4.39 -4.76
N PRO A 96 9.96 -3.89 -5.17
CA PRO A 96 10.06 -3.00 -6.33
C PRO A 96 9.69 -3.68 -7.65
N ASP A 97 9.99 -4.98 -7.77
CA ASP A 97 9.70 -5.75 -8.99
C ASP A 97 8.22 -6.18 -9.03
N GLY A 98 7.66 -6.55 -7.88
CA GLY A 98 6.27 -6.99 -7.76
C GLY A 98 5.22 -5.90 -7.98
N VAL A 99 5.56 -4.61 -7.78
CA VAL A 99 4.59 -3.51 -7.98
C VAL A 99 4.07 -3.45 -9.43
N VAL A 100 4.92 -3.69 -10.43
CA VAL A 100 4.52 -3.63 -11.84
C VAL A 100 3.58 -4.79 -12.18
N GLU A 101 3.86 -5.99 -11.67
CA GLU A 101 2.99 -7.15 -11.83
C GLU A 101 1.65 -6.95 -11.11
N ALA A 102 1.67 -6.39 -9.91
CA ALA A 102 0.47 -6.05 -9.15
C ALA A 102 -0.40 -5.01 -9.87
N LEU A 103 0.23 -3.99 -10.48
CA LEU A 103 -0.48 -2.98 -11.28
C LEU A 103 -1.20 -3.62 -12.48
N LYS A 104 -0.53 -4.50 -13.23
CA LYS A 104 -1.16 -5.24 -14.34
C LYS A 104 -2.33 -6.09 -13.85
N THR A 105 -2.12 -6.83 -12.76
CA THR A 105 -3.15 -7.70 -12.17
C THR A 105 -4.36 -6.90 -11.69
N PHE A 106 -4.14 -5.72 -11.12
CA PHE A 106 -5.18 -4.80 -10.68
C PHE A 106 -5.94 -4.19 -11.87
N ASP A 107 -5.23 -3.81 -12.93
CA ASP A 107 -5.81 -3.27 -14.16
C ASP A 107 -6.68 -4.31 -14.90
N ASP A 108 -6.29 -5.59 -14.88
CA ASP A 108 -7.09 -6.70 -15.40
C ASP A 108 -8.36 -7.01 -14.55
N GLY A 109 -8.50 -6.37 -13.39
CA GLY A 109 -9.60 -6.57 -12.43
C GLY A 109 -10.90 -5.82 -12.77
N ASN A 110 -11.75 -5.64 -11.75
CA ASN A 110 -13.11 -5.08 -11.81
C ASN A 110 -13.26 -3.82 -12.71
N SER A 111 -14.28 -3.71 -13.55
CA SER A 111 -14.35 -2.66 -14.60
C SER A 111 -14.75 -1.23 -14.12
N GLY A 112 -14.72 -0.96 -12.81
CA GLY A 112 -15.14 0.30 -12.20
C GLY A 112 -14.03 1.36 -12.09
N ASP A 113 -14.31 2.42 -11.33
CA ASP A 113 -13.33 3.46 -11.00
C ASP A 113 -12.20 2.86 -10.13
N LYS A 114 -10.98 2.82 -10.69
CA LYS A 114 -9.80 2.24 -10.05
C LYS A 114 -8.79 3.29 -9.64
N LEU A 115 -8.17 3.09 -8.47
CA LEU A 115 -7.03 3.88 -8.02
C LEU A 115 -5.88 2.99 -7.55
N PHE A 116 -4.73 3.07 -8.21
CA PHE A 116 -3.50 2.42 -7.77
C PHE A 116 -2.55 3.45 -7.13
N ILE A 117 -2.21 3.26 -5.86
CA ILE A 117 -1.32 4.14 -5.08
C ILE A 117 0.00 3.42 -4.86
N ALA A 118 1.06 3.92 -5.49
CA ALA A 118 2.42 3.44 -5.27
C ALA A 118 3.16 4.37 -4.30
N ILE A 119 3.44 3.89 -3.10
CA ILE A 119 4.23 4.58 -2.09
C ILE A 119 5.70 4.40 -2.44
N SER A 120 6.33 5.50 -2.82
CA SER A 120 7.77 5.57 -3.03
C SER A 120 8.43 6.39 -1.92
N SER A 121 9.74 6.30 -1.82
CA SER A 121 10.54 7.23 -1.05
C SER A 121 11.63 7.81 -1.94
N VAL A 122 11.87 9.10 -1.79
CA VAL A 122 13.05 9.73 -2.37
C VAL A 122 14.24 9.34 -1.49
N LEU A 123 15.05 8.40 -1.96
CA LEU A 123 16.30 8.03 -1.29
C LEU A 123 17.26 9.22 -1.32
N THR A 124 17.21 10.05 -0.28
CA THR A 124 18.09 11.23 -0.11
C THR A 124 19.57 10.86 -0.05
N TRP A 125 19.91 9.59 0.21
CA TRP A 125 21.28 9.05 0.18
C TRP A 125 21.81 8.80 -1.23
N ALA A 126 20.95 8.68 -2.24
CA ALA A 126 21.39 8.64 -3.62
C ALA A 126 21.95 10.00 -4.08
N LYS A 127 21.69 11.12 -3.37
CA LYS A 127 22.19 12.46 -3.73
C LYS A 127 22.72 13.26 -2.52
N THR A 128 23.98 13.06 -2.15
CA THR A 128 24.78 14.07 -1.42
C THR A 128 26.13 14.28 -2.12
N PRO A 129 26.82 15.46 -2.02
CA PRO A 129 26.67 16.51 -0.99
C PRO A 129 26.80 18.00 -1.46
N VAL A 130 26.31 18.93 -0.63
CA VAL A 130 26.99 20.22 -0.37
C VAL A 130 26.91 20.41 1.15
N PRO A 131 27.95 20.91 1.86
CA PRO A 131 27.74 21.43 3.20
C PRO A 131 26.53 22.36 3.19
N ALA A 132 25.73 22.34 4.26
CA ALA A 132 24.58 23.23 4.36
C ALA A 132 25.03 24.65 3.96
N PRO A 133 24.29 25.35 3.08
CA PRO A 133 24.56 26.75 2.79
C PRO A 133 24.72 27.50 4.10
N ARG A 134 25.57 28.53 4.14
CA ARG A 134 25.59 29.42 5.30
C ARG A 134 24.18 29.94 5.55
N PRO A 135 23.76 30.20 6.80
CA PRO A 135 22.40 30.60 7.10
C PRO A 135 21.91 31.79 6.25
N GLU A 136 22.81 32.71 5.90
CA GLU A 136 22.56 33.82 4.97
C GLU A 136 22.20 33.42 3.52
N ASP A 137 22.61 32.24 3.06
CA ASP A 137 22.42 31.72 1.70
C ASP A 137 21.28 30.68 1.60
N TRP A 138 20.61 30.38 2.72
CA TRP A 138 19.56 29.35 2.77
C TRP A 138 18.21 29.87 2.25
N ASN A 139 17.88 29.53 1.01
CA ASN A 139 16.61 29.88 0.37
C ASN A 139 15.56 28.74 0.41
N GLY A 140 15.75 27.75 1.30
CA GLY A 140 14.87 26.58 1.42
C GLY A 140 15.09 25.51 0.34
N HIS A 141 14.40 24.38 0.50
CA HIS A 141 14.42 23.28 -0.47
C HIS A 141 13.40 23.53 -1.59
N ARG A 142 13.85 23.55 -2.86
CA ARG A 142 13.01 23.62 -4.05
C ARG A 142 13.22 22.40 -4.95
N GLU A 143 12.15 21.96 -5.61
CA GLU A 143 12.17 20.78 -6.51
C GLU A 143 13.12 20.97 -7.69
N ASP A 144 13.15 22.16 -8.30
CA ASP A 144 14.05 22.47 -9.42
C ASP A 144 15.53 22.37 -9.01
N THR A 145 15.86 22.81 -7.79
CA THR A 145 17.21 22.69 -7.19
C THR A 145 17.54 21.25 -6.80
N PHE A 146 16.54 20.38 -6.68
CA PHE A 146 16.72 18.96 -6.37
C PHE A 146 17.01 18.12 -7.63
N LYS A 147 16.37 18.47 -8.76
CA LYS A 147 16.55 17.78 -10.06
C LYS A 147 17.98 17.91 -10.59
N THR A 148 18.67 19.03 -10.32
CA THR A 148 20.05 19.29 -10.78
C THR A 148 21.14 18.55 -10.00
N ARG A 149 20.80 17.91 -8.87
CA ARG A 149 21.76 17.20 -8.03
C ARG A 149 22.18 15.87 -8.67
N LYS A 150 23.49 15.63 -8.78
CA LYS A 150 24.05 14.35 -9.27
C LYS A 150 24.02 13.28 -8.16
N PRO A 151 23.93 11.98 -8.52
CA PRO A 151 24.05 10.92 -7.55
C PRO A 151 25.41 10.91 -6.84
N ALA A 152 25.47 10.41 -5.61
CA ALA A 152 26.75 10.22 -4.92
C ALA A 152 27.63 9.24 -5.73
N ARG A 153 28.92 9.54 -5.87
CA ARG A 153 29.86 8.75 -6.73
C ARG A 153 29.83 7.24 -6.45
N LYS A 154 29.65 6.83 -5.19
CA LYS A 154 29.54 5.41 -4.78
C LYS A 154 28.29 4.68 -5.29
N TYR A 155 27.32 5.40 -5.86
CA TYR A 155 26.10 4.88 -6.47
C TYR A 155 26.00 5.28 -7.95
N ALA A 156 27.10 5.76 -8.55
CA ALA A 156 27.15 6.23 -9.93
C ALA A 156 27.86 5.23 -10.88
N GLU A 157 28.23 4.05 -10.37
CA GLU A 157 28.79 2.91 -11.12
C GLU A 157 27.82 1.74 -11.08
#